data_AF-A0A378L9Z3-F1
#
_entry.id   AF-A0A378L9Z3-F1
#
_cell.length_a   1.000
_cell.length_b   1.000
_cell.length_c   1.000
_cell.angle_alpha   90.00
_cell.angle_beta   90.00
_cell.angle_gamma   90.00
#
_symmetry.space_group_name_H-M   'P 1'
#
loop_
_entity.id
_entity.type
_entity.pdbx_description
1 polymer ?
#
loop_
_entity_poly.entity_id
_entity_poly.type
_entity_poly.pdbx_seq_one_letter_code
_entity_poly.pdbx_strand_id
1 'polypeptide(L)'
;MFFFDHSADYMKIYFQNITFQGSPLVWELNESTHQATCLLYCIKKEANSRFEPKIDFEMFKGFPGVTIDDGKIFIKDVRTFNEAYQSLEHLDELKEKIQSRTAMLRKQSTFFQHGKDQALQGATSSNTRRRSASAATLPLYSHIILDELIKNDQTNSSLWGDTVSYESYFEKKTSNDAKAREAIFLKSIPSFYIMVQYEKNQHLYPLKSKLIKEIRKLLDELDPIYMTWCTQEMTYTSRESVFHYFQDAVLEAMLNGTFNNKATEFEAPELEKLNPALREYAIEKARALRAELMLMKFNILINPELPSELALNKKEAKKTQPEITSFRKFMLKQPIEAIEEIKQKLKKMADLIIQSGIVEESSLKLSTQLNHELSSKAPVIMGFHSFQALLHIQLDKQLTSNKKELIPDITTKVAKETIIQINQTFGTSHSQYIAPLSKVVDSDFYLCKEGAEQLAVELAEIKLKHPKDEKKVLAYGHAIADKVVSFLQHQLHEYIPTQEQPEASRMSM
;
A
#
# COMPACT_ATOMS: atom_id res chain seq x y z
N MET A 1 -23.41 -1.88 12.37
CA MET A 1 -23.19 -2.73 13.56
C MET A 1 -22.39 -3.94 13.09
N PHE A 2 -21.26 -4.26 13.70
CA PHE A 2 -20.49 -5.46 13.35
C PHE A 2 -20.12 -6.21 14.64
N PHE A 3 -19.98 -7.53 14.53
CA PHE A 3 -20.09 -8.51 15.62
C PHE A 3 -18.71 -9.08 15.97
N PHE A 4 -18.39 -9.21 17.26
CA PHE A 4 -17.22 -9.94 17.74
C PHE A 4 -17.55 -10.71 19.03
N ASP A 5 -17.33 -12.03 18.95
CA ASP A 5 -17.22 -13.01 20.05
C ASP A 5 -18.52 -13.44 20.79
N HIS A 6 -18.60 -14.73 21.13
CA HIS A 6 -19.74 -15.38 21.78
C HIS A 6 -19.34 -15.95 23.15
N SER A 7 -19.74 -15.25 24.22
CA SER A 7 -19.91 -15.81 25.56
C SER A 7 -21.33 -15.46 26.06
N ALA A 8 -21.99 -16.43 26.68
CA ALA A 8 -23.44 -16.57 26.77
C ALA A 8 -24.19 -15.62 27.72
N ASP A 9 -24.25 -14.31 27.43
CA ASP A 9 -25.38 -13.40 27.79
C ASP A 9 -25.10 -11.93 27.43
N TYR A 10 -23.88 -11.62 26.97
CA TYR A 10 -23.45 -10.26 26.69
C TYR A 10 -22.73 -10.19 25.35
N MET A 11 -23.27 -9.36 24.47
CA MET A 11 -22.82 -9.24 23.09
C MET A 11 -22.06 -7.92 22.91
N LYS A 12 -20.86 -7.95 22.33
CA LYS A 12 -20.09 -6.72 22.09
C LYS A 12 -20.49 -6.07 20.78
N ILE A 13 -20.81 -4.78 20.85
CA ILE A 13 -21.29 -3.98 19.72
C ILE A 13 -20.51 -2.66 19.63
N TYR A 14 -20.60 -2.00 18.50
CA TYR A 14 -20.11 -0.63 18.36
C TYR A 14 -20.97 0.19 17.40
N PHE A 15 -20.99 1.50 17.64
CA PHE A 15 -21.68 2.49 16.81
C PHE A 15 -20.66 3.20 15.92
N GLN A 16 -20.95 3.35 14.63
CA GLN A 16 -20.01 3.97 13.68
C GLN A 16 -19.71 5.44 14.02
N ASN A 17 -20.65 6.12 14.67
CA ASN A 17 -20.58 7.56 14.95
C ASN A 17 -20.03 7.88 16.34
N ILE A 18 -19.93 6.90 17.25
CA ILE A 18 -19.35 7.09 18.58
C ILE A 18 -17.92 6.58 18.55
N THR A 19 -17.00 7.47 18.17
CA THR A 19 -15.57 7.14 18.01
C THR A 19 -14.70 8.03 18.88
N PHE A 20 -13.55 7.50 19.28
CA PHE A 20 -12.46 8.26 19.88
C PHE A 20 -11.27 8.23 18.92
N GLN A 21 -10.85 9.40 18.41
CA GLN A 21 -9.80 9.53 17.40
C GLN A 21 -10.03 8.63 16.16
N GLY A 22 -11.29 8.50 15.72
CA GLY A 22 -11.68 7.67 14.59
C GLY A 22 -11.81 6.17 14.87
N SER A 23 -11.48 5.71 16.09
CA SER A 23 -11.67 4.31 16.51
C SER A 23 -13.01 4.14 17.25
N PRO A 24 -13.83 3.13 16.91
CA PRO A 24 -15.13 2.93 17.53
C PRO A 24 -15.00 2.51 18.99
N LEU A 25 -15.79 3.15 19.85
CA LEU A 25 -15.96 2.72 21.24
C LEU A 25 -16.78 1.44 21.31
N VAL A 26 -16.38 0.53 22.19
CA VAL A 26 -17.03 -0.77 22.37
C VAL A 26 -18.05 -0.69 23.48
N TRP A 27 -19.18 -1.33 23.21
CA TRP A 27 -20.32 -1.42 24.11
C TRP A 27 -20.67 -2.87 24.32
N GLU A 28 -21.18 -3.17 25.50
CA GLU A 28 -21.77 -4.44 25.86
C GLU A 28 -23.28 -4.32 25.80
N LEU A 29 -23.90 -5.08 24.90
CA LEU A 29 -25.34 -5.17 24.72
C LEU A 29 -25.87 -6.32 25.57
N ASN A 30 -26.81 -6.00 26.44
CA ASN A 30 -27.69 -6.99 27.05
C ASN A 30 -28.84 -7.27 26.08
N GLU A 31 -28.87 -8.47 25.50
CA GLU A 31 -29.85 -8.84 24.49
C GLU A 31 -31.28 -8.91 25.03
N SER A 32 -31.46 -9.21 26.32
CA SER A 32 -32.77 -9.34 26.96
C SER A 32 -33.43 -7.98 27.26
N THR A 33 -32.64 -6.96 27.57
CA THR A 33 -33.13 -5.61 27.89
C THR A 33 -32.91 -4.59 26.78
N HIS A 34 -32.16 -4.96 25.73
CA HIS A 34 -31.70 -4.07 24.65
C HIS A 34 -30.90 -2.84 25.13
N GLN A 35 -30.37 -2.89 26.35
CA GLN A 35 -29.52 -1.84 26.91
C GLN A 35 -28.06 -2.08 26.50
N ALA A 36 -27.38 -1.03 26.03
CA ALA A 36 -25.94 -1.09 25.74
C ALA A 36 -25.14 -0.25 26.75
N THR A 37 -24.09 -0.83 27.33
CA THR A 37 -23.19 -0.14 28.28
C THR A 37 -21.81 0.03 27.66
N CYS A 38 -21.25 1.24 27.67
CA CYS A 38 -19.94 1.52 27.12
C CYS A 38 -18.86 0.89 28.00
N LEU A 39 -17.94 0.15 27.38
CA LEU A 39 -16.84 -0.51 28.08
C LEU A 39 -15.59 0.38 28.16
N LEU A 40 -15.66 1.63 27.69
CA LEU A 40 -14.59 2.64 27.74
C LEU A 40 -13.27 2.23 27.08
N TYR A 41 -13.33 1.28 26.15
CA TYR A 41 -12.22 0.93 25.28
C TYR A 41 -12.65 0.95 23.82
N CYS A 42 -11.70 1.17 22.93
CA CYS A 42 -11.91 1.13 21.49
C CYS A 42 -11.28 -0.11 20.88
N ILE A 43 -11.87 -0.62 19.80
CA ILE A 43 -11.25 -1.64 18.95
C ILE A 43 -10.66 -0.93 17.74
N LYS A 44 -9.36 -1.13 17.50
CA LYS A 44 -8.75 -0.73 16.24
C LYS A 44 -9.22 -1.69 15.15
N LYS A 45 -10.07 -1.21 14.23
CA LYS A 45 -10.67 -2.00 13.14
C LYS A 45 -9.62 -2.76 12.29
N GLU A 46 -8.39 -2.26 12.25
CA GLU A 46 -7.31 -2.81 11.43
C GLU A 46 -6.47 -3.89 12.15
N ALA A 47 -6.58 -4.00 13.48
CA ALA A 47 -5.74 -4.88 14.29
C ALA A 47 -6.50 -5.79 15.27
N ASN A 48 -7.83 -5.64 15.38
CA ASN A 48 -8.65 -6.28 16.41
C ASN A 48 -8.09 -6.13 17.84
N SER A 49 -7.31 -5.08 18.09
CA SER A 49 -6.65 -4.83 19.37
C SER A 49 -7.45 -3.82 20.19
N ARG A 50 -7.70 -4.15 21.47
CA ARG A 50 -8.29 -3.25 22.46
C ARG A 50 -7.29 -2.19 22.91
N PHE A 51 -7.72 -0.94 23.00
CA PHE A 51 -6.99 0.10 23.74
C PHE A 51 -7.95 0.94 24.59
N GLU A 52 -7.47 1.38 25.75
CA GLU A 52 -8.24 2.19 26.71
C GLU A 52 -7.83 3.66 26.59
N PRO A 53 -8.58 4.48 25.84
CA PRO A 53 -8.33 5.91 25.80
C PRO A 53 -8.65 6.58 27.14
N LYS A 54 -7.89 7.64 27.48
CA LYS A 54 -8.28 8.57 28.54
C LYS A 54 -9.45 9.41 28.02
N ILE A 55 -10.66 8.95 28.28
CA ILE A 55 -11.90 9.60 27.86
C ILE A 55 -12.39 10.55 28.95
N ASP A 56 -12.66 11.79 28.56
CA ASP A 56 -13.46 12.72 29.36
C ASP A 56 -14.95 12.41 29.16
N PHE A 57 -15.68 12.15 30.25
CA PHE A 57 -17.11 11.80 30.19
C PHE A 57 -17.98 12.91 29.60
N GLU A 58 -17.51 14.16 29.60
CA GLU A 58 -18.17 15.27 28.92
C GLU A 58 -18.36 15.02 27.41
N MET A 59 -17.51 14.21 26.78
CA MET A 59 -17.65 13.88 25.35
C MET A 59 -18.98 13.17 25.03
N PHE A 60 -19.55 12.44 26.00
CA PHE A 60 -20.77 11.67 25.78
C PHE A 60 -22.05 12.52 25.81
N LYS A 61 -21.99 13.73 26.38
CA LYS A 61 -23.14 14.67 26.39
C LYS A 61 -23.52 15.15 24.98
N GLY A 62 -22.59 15.06 24.03
CA GLY A 62 -22.83 15.40 22.62
C GLY A 62 -23.61 14.36 21.83
N PHE A 63 -23.93 13.19 22.40
CA PHE A 63 -24.65 12.11 21.73
C PHE A 63 -26.09 11.97 22.29
N PRO A 64 -27.13 12.42 21.55
CA PRO A 64 -28.51 12.27 21.97
C PRO A 64 -28.86 10.80 22.25
N GLY A 65 -29.44 10.51 23.42
CA GLY A 65 -29.82 9.14 23.83
C GLY A 65 -28.77 8.37 24.63
N VAL A 66 -27.55 8.91 24.78
CA VAL A 66 -26.54 8.38 25.71
C VAL A 66 -26.76 8.99 27.11
N THR A 67 -26.91 8.16 28.13
CA THR A 67 -27.09 8.58 29.53
C THR A 67 -25.83 8.26 30.33
N ILE A 68 -25.45 9.16 31.23
CA ILE A 68 -24.37 8.94 32.20
C ILE A 68 -25.01 8.87 33.58
N ASP A 69 -24.92 7.73 34.25
CA ASP A 69 -25.41 7.53 35.62
C ASP A 69 -24.37 6.73 36.40
N ASP A 70 -24.09 7.15 37.64
CA ASP A 70 -23.12 6.52 38.55
C ASP A 70 -21.78 6.10 37.89
N GLY A 71 -21.19 6.99 37.09
CA GLY A 71 -19.93 6.74 36.39
C GLY A 71 -19.98 5.71 35.25
N LYS A 72 -21.17 5.22 34.92
CA LYS A 72 -21.42 4.32 33.78
C LYS A 72 -22.11 5.06 32.65
N ILE A 73 -21.71 4.76 31.43
CA ILE A 73 -22.28 5.33 30.21
C ILE A 73 -23.10 4.25 29.53
N PHE A 74 -24.40 4.49 29.31
CA PHE A 74 -25.29 3.50 28.72
C PHE A 74 -26.35 4.13 27.82
N ILE A 75 -26.87 3.32 26.92
CA ILE A 75 -28.00 3.59 26.04
C ILE A 75 -29.15 2.71 26.52
N LYS A 76 -30.27 3.33 26.92
CA LYS A 76 -31.42 2.63 27.55
C LYS A 76 -32.11 1.64 26.61
N ASP A 77 -32.26 1.97 25.34
CA ASP A 77 -32.74 1.05 24.29
C ASP A 77 -32.01 1.36 22.97
N VAL A 78 -31.26 0.38 22.45
CA VAL A 78 -30.46 0.53 21.22
C VAL A 78 -31.33 0.65 19.96
N ARG A 79 -32.58 0.16 19.98
CA ARG A 79 -33.47 0.18 18.81
C ARG A 79 -33.90 1.60 18.47
N THR A 80 -34.32 2.35 19.49
CA THR A 80 -34.70 3.76 19.35
C THR A 80 -33.48 4.67 19.11
N PHE A 81 -32.30 4.25 19.56
CA PHE A 81 -31.04 4.96 19.34
C PHE A 81 -30.59 4.96 17.86
N ASN A 82 -30.78 3.86 17.14
CA ASN A 82 -30.40 3.77 15.71
C ASN A 82 -31.35 4.55 14.78
N GLU A 83 -32.63 4.67 15.14
CA GLU A 83 -33.62 5.43 14.36
C GLU A 83 -33.30 6.94 14.33
N ALA A 84 -32.76 7.48 15.42
CA ALA A 84 -32.33 8.88 15.50
C ALA A 84 -31.04 9.20 14.71
N TYR A 85 -30.23 8.19 14.38
CA TYR A 85 -28.92 8.37 13.73
C TYR A 85 -28.87 7.93 12.26
N GLN A 86 -29.93 7.31 11.73
CA GLN A 86 -30.07 6.99 10.30
C GLN A 86 -30.70 8.11 9.47
N SER A 87 -31.25 9.16 10.09
CA SER A 87 -31.82 10.30 9.38
C SER A 87 -31.02 11.59 9.61
N LEU A 88 -30.65 12.23 8.49
CA LEU A 88 -30.45 13.67 8.29
C LEU A 88 -29.14 14.35 8.79
N GLU A 89 -28.20 14.48 7.84
CA GLU A 89 -27.69 15.77 7.31
C GLU A 89 -26.99 16.80 8.24
N HIS A 90 -26.90 16.61 9.56
CA HIS A 90 -26.24 17.58 10.47
C HIS A 90 -24.74 17.31 10.72
N LEU A 91 -24.13 16.31 10.06
CA LEU A 91 -22.72 15.95 10.30
C LEU A 91 -21.70 16.83 9.54
N ASP A 92 -22.12 17.57 8.51
CA ASP A 92 -21.20 18.44 7.79
C ASP A 92 -20.93 19.76 8.54
N GLU A 93 -21.88 20.27 9.33
CA GLU A 93 -21.66 21.44 10.19
C GLU A 93 -20.77 21.13 11.42
N LEU A 94 -20.78 19.89 11.93
CA LEU A 94 -19.91 19.45 13.02
C LEU A 94 -18.48 19.12 12.56
N LYS A 95 -18.31 18.66 11.31
CA LYS A 95 -17.00 18.46 10.68
C LYS A 95 -16.24 19.79 10.51
N GLU A 96 -16.92 20.86 10.07
CA GLU A 96 -16.27 22.17 9.91
C GLU A 96 -15.79 22.77 11.24
N LYS A 97 -16.58 22.61 12.33
CA LYS A 97 -16.20 23.16 13.64
C LYS A 97 -15.02 22.42 14.29
N ILE A 98 -14.86 21.12 14.03
CA ILE A 98 -13.79 20.31 14.64
C ILE A 98 -12.50 20.32 13.79
N GLN A 99 -12.58 20.47 12.46
CA GLN A 99 -11.39 20.52 11.59
C GLN A 99 -10.62 21.85 11.63
N SER A 100 -11.19 22.91 12.22
CA SER A 100 -10.54 24.23 12.28
C SER A 100 -9.41 24.34 13.32
N ARG A 101 -9.20 23.33 14.16
CA ARG A 101 -8.05 23.25 15.07
C ARG A 101 -7.33 21.93 14.87
N THR A 102 -6.09 22.02 14.36
CA THR A 102 -5.13 20.92 14.16
C THR A 102 -5.18 20.21 12.79
N ALA A 103 -5.18 20.96 11.69
CA ALA A 103 -4.74 20.46 10.39
C ALA A 103 -3.28 20.90 10.13
N MET A 104 -2.33 20.21 10.79
CA MET A 104 -1.03 20.01 10.17
C MET A 104 -1.27 19.06 8.99
N LEU A 105 -0.96 19.52 7.78
CA LEU A 105 -0.93 18.72 6.57
C LEU A 105 0.00 17.51 6.77
N ARG A 106 -0.55 16.37 7.20
CA ARG A 106 0.06 15.07 6.90
C ARG A 106 -0.10 14.87 5.39
N LYS A 107 0.95 15.22 4.63
CA LYS A 107 1.21 14.60 3.32
C LYS A 107 1.09 13.09 3.57
N GLN A 108 0.12 12.42 2.94
CA GLN A 108 -0.17 11.01 3.18
C GLN A 108 1.06 10.17 2.78
N SER A 109 1.76 9.62 3.78
CA SER A 109 2.81 8.62 3.59
C SER A 109 2.25 7.44 2.78
N THR A 110 3.00 6.99 1.77
CA THR A 110 2.62 5.83 0.94
C THR A 110 3.14 4.50 1.47
N PHE A 111 4.07 4.49 2.44
CA PHE A 111 4.78 3.26 2.81
C PHE A 111 4.73 2.88 4.29
N PHE A 112 4.64 3.84 5.22
CA PHE A 112 4.68 3.52 6.66
C PHE A 112 3.59 4.27 7.41
N GLN A 113 2.34 3.81 7.27
CA GLN A 113 1.40 3.99 8.37
C GLN A 113 1.88 3.11 9.52
N HIS A 114 2.58 3.72 10.47
CA HIS A 114 3.28 3.02 11.55
C HIS A 114 2.38 2.09 12.38
N GLY A 115 2.46 0.80 12.09
CA GLY A 115 2.36 -0.27 13.08
C GLY A 115 3.68 -0.37 13.84
N LYS A 116 3.66 -0.06 15.14
CA LYS A 116 4.71 -0.45 16.07
C LYS A 116 4.44 -1.88 16.51
N ASP A 117 5.23 -2.83 16.03
CA ASP A 117 5.43 -4.10 16.71
C ASP A 117 6.81 -4.11 17.37
N GLN A 118 6.79 -4.21 18.70
CA GLN A 118 7.94 -4.49 19.52
C GLN A 118 8.37 -5.95 19.30
N ALA A 119 9.63 -6.12 18.91
CA ALA A 119 10.35 -7.36 19.13
C ALA A 119 10.54 -7.57 20.64
N LEU A 120 10.02 -8.69 21.15
CA LEU A 120 10.40 -9.23 22.46
C LEU A 120 11.31 -10.45 22.24
N GLN A 121 12.61 -10.17 22.41
CA GLN A 121 13.69 -10.97 23.01
C GLN A 121 14.18 -12.30 22.39
N GLY A 122 15.51 -12.36 22.23
CA GLY A 122 16.31 -13.59 22.26
C GLY A 122 17.78 -13.42 21.87
N ALA A 123 18.68 -13.35 22.86
CA ALA A 123 20.10 -13.74 22.85
C ALA A 123 21.22 -12.85 22.22
N THR A 124 21.94 -12.17 23.12
CA THR A 124 23.41 -12.08 23.26
C THR A 124 24.33 -12.16 22.03
N SER A 125 25.07 -11.07 21.78
CA SER A 125 26.54 -11.12 21.63
C SER A 125 27.13 -9.73 21.77
N SER A 126 28.00 -9.56 22.76
CA SER A 126 28.95 -8.47 22.85
C SER A 126 29.88 -8.47 21.62
N ASN A 127 30.16 -7.29 21.08
CA ASN A 127 31.50 -6.98 20.59
C ASN A 127 31.72 -5.47 20.49
N THR A 128 32.54 -5.01 21.42
CA THR A 128 33.33 -3.79 21.42
C THR A 128 34.02 -3.56 20.09
N ARG A 129 33.79 -2.41 19.44
CA ARG A 129 34.80 -1.81 18.55
C ARG A 129 34.71 -0.27 18.54
N ARG A 130 35.68 0.29 19.28
CA ARG A 130 36.42 1.54 19.07
C ARG A 130 35.61 2.73 18.52
N ARG A 131 35.18 3.60 19.44
CA ARG A 131 35.10 5.05 19.20
C ARG A 131 36.50 5.58 18.94
N SER A 132 36.81 5.90 17.69
CA SER A 132 37.83 6.89 17.36
C SER A 132 37.23 8.27 17.63
N ALA A 133 37.78 8.95 18.63
CA ALA A 133 37.46 10.33 18.96
C ALA A 133 38.16 11.27 17.96
N SER A 134 37.37 11.94 17.11
CA SER A 134 37.64 13.29 16.59
C SER A 134 36.51 13.70 15.62
N ALA A 135 35.34 14.02 16.14
CA ALA A 135 34.41 14.88 15.43
C ALA A 135 34.21 16.09 16.33
N ALA A 136 34.85 17.21 15.97
CA ALA A 136 34.43 18.50 16.48
C ALA A 136 32.91 18.56 16.28
N THR A 137 32.15 18.76 17.36
CA THR A 137 30.69 18.84 17.30
C THR A 137 30.31 20.06 16.48
N LEU A 138 30.14 19.86 15.18
CA LEU A 138 29.64 20.87 14.27
C LEU A 138 28.22 21.28 14.72
N PRO A 139 27.83 22.54 14.51
CA PRO A 139 26.49 23.01 14.88
C PRO A 139 25.41 22.18 14.19
N LEU A 140 24.30 21.88 14.87
CA LEU A 140 23.14 21.23 14.25
C LEU A 140 22.70 21.99 12.99
N TYR A 141 22.23 21.25 11.99
CA TYR A 141 21.77 21.78 10.69
C TYR A 141 22.85 22.51 9.89
N SER A 142 24.12 22.15 10.09
CA SER A 142 25.23 22.71 9.32
C SER A 142 25.36 22.06 7.95
N HIS A 143 25.03 20.77 7.80
CA HIS A 143 25.13 20.08 6.53
C HIS A 143 23.77 19.70 5.94
N ILE A 144 23.73 19.60 4.62
CA ILE A 144 22.59 19.16 3.80
C ILE A 144 22.90 17.84 3.07
N ILE A 145 23.90 17.09 3.53
CA ILE A 145 24.15 15.73 3.04
C ILE A 145 22.99 14.79 3.36
N LEU A 146 22.77 13.80 2.50
CA LEU A 146 21.56 12.97 2.54
C LEU A 146 21.36 12.23 3.88
N ASP A 147 22.43 11.71 4.48
CA ASP A 147 22.37 10.95 5.74
C ASP A 147 22.09 11.84 6.96
N GLU A 148 22.38 13.14 6.86
CA GLU A 148 21.98 14.12 7.87
C GLU A 148 20.52 14.52 7.68
N LEU A 149 20.12 14.82 6.44
CA LEU A 149 18.74 15.16 6.09
C LEU A 149 17.78 14.04 6.45
N ILE A 150 18.12 12.77 6.21
CA ILE A 150 17.18 11.66 6.35
C ILE A 150 17.79 10.55 7.18
N LYS A 151 17.54 10.61 8.49
CA LYS A 151 18.01 9.62 9.45
C LYS A 151 17.09 8.41 9.51
N ASN A 152 17.68 7.22 9.67
CA ASN A 152 16.92 6.01 9.97
C ASN A 152 16.60 5.93 11.47
N ASP A 153 15.69 6.78 11.93
CA ASP A 153 15.20 6.82 13.30
C ASP A 153 13.66 6.76 13.35
N GLN A 154 13.10 6.58 14.55
CA GLN A 154 11.65 6.43 14.74
C GLN A 154 10.86 7.71 14.39
N THR A 155 11.52 8.87 14.35
CA THR A 155 10.88 10.14 14.00
C THR A 155 10.83 10.38 12.49
N ASN A 156 11.81 9.85 11.76
CA ASN A 156 11.97 10.02 10.32
C ASN A 156 11.69 8.74 9.52
N SER A 157 11.14 7.70 10.15
CA SER A 157 10.98 6.39 9.51
C SER A 157 10.05 6.39 8.29
N SER A 158 9.04 7.27 8.23
CA SER A 158 8.28 7.49 6.99
C SER A 158 9.14 8.15 5.93
N LEU A 159 9.86 9.23 6.27
CA LEU A 159 10.71 9.97 5.33
C LEU A 159 11.79 9.04 4.76
N TRP A 160 12.45 8.27 5.61
CA TRP A 160 13.41 7.22 5.21
C TRP A 160 12.77 6.17 4.30
N GLY A 161 11.57 5.73 4.66
CA GLY A 161 10.78 4.78 3.90
C GLY A 161 10.33 5.26 2.52
N ASP A 162 10.11 6.56 2.36
CA ASP A 162 9.73 7.16 1.09
C ASP A 162 10.96 7.59 0.25
N THR A 163 12.20 7.48 0.80
CA THR A 163 13.43 8.00 0.17
C THR A 163 14.65 7.04 0.26
N VAL A 164 15.45 7.11 1.33
CA VAL A 164 16.77 6.45 1.45
C VAL A 164 16.67 4.92 1.42
N SER A 165 15.56 4.35 1.87
CA SER A 165 15.28 2.91 1.81
C SER A 165 15.37 2.30 0.40
N TYR A 166 15.22 3.11 -0.65
CA TYR A 166 15.40 2.66 -2.03
C TYR A 166 16.86 2.34 -2.39
N GLU A 167 17.87 2.83 -1.65
CA GLU A 167 19.29 2.60 -2.01
C GLU A 167 19.71 1.12 -1.93
N SER A 168 19.13 0.35 -1.02
CA SER A 168 19.56 -1.05 -0.79
C SER A 168 18.53 -1.96 -0.13
N TYR A 169 17.56 -1.42 0.60
CA TYR A 169 16.60 -2.21 1.36
C TYR A 169 15.53 -2.81 0.44
N PHE A 170 14.92 -1.97 -0.39
CA PHE A 170 13.75 -2.38 -1.15
C PHE A 170 14.03 -3.31 -2.32
N GLU A 171 15.15 -3.16 -3.05
CA GLU A 171 15.49 -4.07 -4.13
C GLU A 171 15.64 -5.52 -3.63
N LYS A 172 16.34 -5.71 -2.50
CA LYS A 172 16.51 -7.03 -1.88
C LYS A 172 15.19 -7.59 -1.35
N LYS A 173 14.41 -6.74 -0.67
CA LYS A 173 13.13 -7.14 -0.09
C LYS A 173 12.12 -7.57 -1.16
N THR A 174 11.99 -6.81 -2.24
CA THR A 174 11.08 -7.15 -3.35
C THR A 174 11.44 -8.49 -3.99
N SER A 175 12.74 -8.76 -4.21
CA SER A 175 13.15 -10.04 -4.80
C SER A 175 12.84 -11.22 -3.88
N ASN A 176 13.08 -11.08 -2.57
CA ASN A 176 12.79 -12.13 -1.59
C ASN A 176 11.28 -12.35 -1.44
N ASP A 177 10.51 -11.26 -1.35
CA ASP A 177 9.07 -11.33 -1.15
C ASP A 177 8.35 -11.88 -2.40
N ALA A 178 8.81 -11.52 -3.60
CA ALA A 178 8.26 -12.05 -4.85
C ALA A 178 8.39 -13.57 -4.92
N LYS A 179 9.58 -14.11 -4.61
CA LYS A 179 9.82 -15.57 -4.56
C LYS A 179 8.95 -16.27 -3.52
N ALA A 180 8.80 -15.67 -2.33
CA ALA A 180 8.04 -16.28 -1.24
C ALA A 180 6.51 -16.28 -1.47
N ARG A 181 6.01 -15.45 -2.39
CA ARG A 181 4.56 -15.20 -2.60
C ARG A 181 4.12 -15.37 -4.04
N GLU A 182 4.93 -16.07 -4.84
CA GLU A 182 4.72 -16.27 -6.26
C GLU A 182 3.44 -17.08 -6.54
N ALA A 183 3.04 -17.96 -5.63
CA ALA A 183 1.81 -18.76 -5.69
C ALA A 183 1.58 -19.38 -7.08
N ILE A 184 2.58 -20.18 -7.50
CA ILE A 184 2.76 -20.67 -8.88
C ILE A 184 1.53 -21.40 -9.43
N PHE A 185 0.92 -22.29 -8.64
CA PHE A 185 -0.16 -23.16 -9.13
C PHE A 185 -1.54 -22.55 -8.94
N LEU A 186 -1.75 -21.85 -7.82
CA LEU A 186 -3.06 -21.39 -7.40
C LEU A 186 -3.00 -19.97 -6.81
N LYS A 187 -3.83 -19.09 -7.34
CA LYS A 187 -3.98 -17.68 -6.92
C LYS A 187 -5.33 -17.43 -6.25
N SER A 188 -5.29 -16.69 -5.13
CA SER A 188 -6.45 -16.03 -4.55
C SER A 188 -6.64 -14.63 -5.15
N ILE A 189 -7.80 -14.01 -4.94
CA ILE A 189 -8.05 -12.62 -5.37
C ILE A 189 -6.99 -11.65 -4.79
N PRO A 190 -6.67 -11.67 -3.48
CA PRO A 190 -5.59 -10.86 -2.92
C PRO A 190 -4.22 -11.09 -3.59
N SER A 191 -3.96 -12.31 -4.07
CA SER A 191 -2.68 -12.65 -4.70
C SER A 191 -2.46 -11.93 -6.03
N PHE A 192 -3.51 -11.61 -6.78
CA PHE A 192 -3.38 -10.81 -8.01
C PHE A 192 -2.99 -9.36 -7.71
N TYR A 193 -3.58 -8.73 -6.68
CA TYR A 193 -3.19 -7.38 -6.27
C TYR A 193 -1.72 -7.32 -5.82
N ILE A 194 -1.30 -8.34 -5.07
CA ILE A 194 0.10 -8.50 -4.66
C ILE A 194 1.01 -8.65 -5.89
N MET A 195 0.59 -9.43 -6.89
CA MET A 195 1.35 -9.63 -8.13
C MET A 195 1.52 -8.33 -8.91
N VAL A 196 0.45 -7.55 -9.10
CA VAL A 196 0.51 -6.22 -9.74
C VAL A 196 1.45 -5.28 -8.99
N GLN A 197 1.44 -5.33 -7.66
CA GLN A 197 2.35 -4.54 -6.83
C GLN A 197 3.81 -4.98 -7.03
N TYR A 198 4.10 -6.27 -7.16
CA TYR A 198 5.45 -6.75 -7.43
C TYR A 198 5.94 -6.38 -8.82
N GLU A 199 5.08 -6.52 -9.84
CA GLU A 199 5.37 -6.07 -11.21
C GLU A 199 5.77 -4.58 -11.20
N LYS A 200 4.99 -3.74 -10.50
CA LYS A 200 5.33 -2.32 -10.29
C LYS A 200 6.70 -2.17 -9.63
N ASN A 201 6.92 -2.84 -8.51
CA ASN A 201 8.11 -2.66 -7.69
C ASN A 201 9.40 -3.13 -8.40
N GLN A 202 9.32 -4.19 -9.20
CA GLN A 202 10.46 -4.72 -9.97
C GLN A 202 11.03 -3.68 -10.95
N HIS A 203 10.17 -2.83 -11.52
CA HIS A 203 10.59 -1.76 -12.43
C HIS A 203 10.83 -0.43 -11.71
N LEU A 204 9.99 -0.08 -10.72
CA LEU A 204 10.05 1.22 -10.05
C LEU A 204 11.25 1.34 -9.11
N TYR A 205 11.55 0.29 -8.33
CA TYR A 205 12.55 0.38 -7.26
C TYR A 205 13.97 0.61 -7.80
N PRO A 206 14.42 -0.04 -8.89
CA PRO A 206 15.71 0.29 -9.50
C PRO A 206 15.80 1.73 -9.99
N LEU A 207 14.70 2.31 -10.50
CA LEU A 207 14.65 3.71 -10.92
C LEU A 207 14.76 4.65 -9.71
N LYS A 208 14.04 4.36 -8.62
CA LYS A 208 14.12 5.11 -7.36
C LYS A 208 15.49 5.00 -6.69
N SER A 209 16.12 3.83 -6.74
CA SER A 209 17.50 3.56 -6.31
C SER A 209 18.52 4.41 -7.08
N LYS A 210 18.37 4.52 -8.41
CA LYS A 210 19.20 5.42 -9.23
C LYS A 210 18.93 6.88 -8.89
N LEU A 211 17.67 7.27 -8.72
CA LEU A 211 17.28 8.66 -8.43
C LEU A 211 17.86 9.15 -7.10
N ILE A 212 17.72 8.36 -6.03
CA ILE A 212 18.26 8.74 -4.71
C ILE A 212 19.80 8.82 -4.71
N LYS A 213 20.48 7.99 -5.52
CA LYS A 213 21.94 8.09 -5.73
C LYS A 213 22.34 9.37 -6.47
N GLU A 214 21.56 9.81 -7.45
CA GLU A 214 21.81 11.10 -8.12
C GLU A 214 21.49 12.28 -7.20
N ILE A 215 20.44 12.19 -6.36
CA ILE A 215 20.16 13.17 -5.30
C ILE A 215 21.34 13.27 -4.33
N ARG A 216 21.90 12.14 -3.88
CA ARG A 216 23.08 12.12 -3.00
C ARG A 216 24.26 12.87 -3.64
N LYS A 217 24.60 12.55 -4.90
CA LYS A 217 25.67 13.25 -5.64
C LYS A 217 25.42 14.76 -5.75
N LEU A 218 24.17 15.16 -6.00
CA LEU A 218 23.81 16.59 -6.05
C LEU A 218 24.02 17.26 -4.69
N LEU A 219 23.55 16.63 -3.61
CA LEU A 219 23.71 17.18 -2.26
C LEU A 219 25.18 17.25 -1.84
N ASP A 220 26.00 16.26 -2.20
CA ASP A 220 27.45 16.26 -1.93
C ASP A 220 28.17 17.43 -2.62
N GLU A 221 27.67 17.91 -3.76
CA GLU A 221 28.17 19.12 -4.44
C GLU A 221 27.62 20.42 -3.86
N LEU A 222 26.36 20.42 -3.43
CA LEU A 222 25.72 21.60 -2.84
C LEU A 222 26.21 21.86 -1.41
N ASP A 223 26.58 20.82 -0.65
CA ASP A 223 26.91 20.92 0.76
C ASP A 223 28.11 21.85 1.08
N PRO A 224 29.25 21.79 0.36
CA PRO A 224 30.35 22.73 0.58
C PRO A 224 29.96 24.20 0.33
N ILE A 225 29.11 24.43 -0.68
CA ILE A 225 28.63 25.77 -1.03
C ILE A 225 27.66 26.27 0.05
N TYR A 226 26.76 25.40 0.50
CA TYR A 226 25.84 25.64 1.60
C TYR A 226 26.58 25.97 2.90
N MET A 227 27.57 25.16 3.28
CA MET A 227 28.40 25.38 4.46
C MET A 227 29.08 26.74 4.43
N THR A 228 29.68 27.09 3.29
CA THR A 228 30.33 28.39 3.11
C THR A 228 29.33 29.53 3.31
N TRP A 229 28.15 29.43 2.69
CA TRP A 229 27.09 30.42 2.85
C TRP A 229 26.60 30.51 4.31
N CYS A 230 26.39 29.38 4.99
CA CYS A 230 25.95 29.34 6.38
C CYS A 230 26.93 29.99 7.36
N THR A 231 28.23 29.94 7.07
CA THR A 231 29.25 30.62 7.89
C THR A 231 29.28 32.12 7.68
N GLN A 232 28.89 32.61 6.50
CA GLN A 232 28.99 34.03 6.14
C GLN A 232 27.71 34.81 6.46
N GLU A 233 26.55 34.23 6.22
CA GLU A 233 25.30 34.99 6.07
C GLU A 233 24.18 34.55 7.05
N MET A 234 24.39 33.51 7.86
CA MET A 234 23.25 32.77 8.45
C MET A 234 23.26 32.63 9.98
N THR A 235 22.11 32.88 10.61
CA THR A 235 21.85 32.63 12.04
C THR A 235 21.45 31.17 12.32
N TYR A 236 21.53 30.71 13.56
CA TYR A 236 21.17 29.31 13.88
C TYR A 236 19.70 28.97 13.59
N THR A 237 18.75 29.85 13.93
CA THR A 237 17.30 29.61 13.78
C THR A 237 16.85 29.57 12.32
N SER A 238 17.60 30.21 11.42
CA SER A 238 17.32 30.18 9.99
C SER A 238 17.81 28.87 9.35
N ARG A 239 18.85 28.23 9.91
CA ARG A 239 19.42 26.97 9.38
C ARG A 239 18.42 25.83 9.37
N GLU A 240 17.65 25.68 10.45
CA GLU A 240 16.62 24.64 10.55
C GLU A 240 15.57 24.74 9.44
N SER A 241 15.11 25.95 9.11
CA SER A 241 14.11 26.15 8.05
C SER A 241 14.65 25.77 6.67
N VAL A 242 15.92 26.06 6.39
CA VAL A 242 16.57 25.69 5.12
C VAL A 242 16.89 24.19 5.09
N PHE A 243 17.24 23.60 6.22
CA PHE A 243 17.43 22.16 6.34
C PHE A 243 16.14 21.39 5.99
N HIS A 244 15.00 21.81 6.56
CA HIS A 244 13.69 21.23 6.20
C HIS A 244 13.33 21.46 4.73
N TYR A 245 13.70 22.60 4.16
CA TYR A 245 13.52 22.85 2.72
C TYR A 245 14.23 21.80 1.86
N PHE A 246 15.45 21.41 2.21
CA PHE A 246 16.18 20.35 1.49
C PHE A 246 15.60 18.96 1.76
N GLN A 247 15.14 18.66 2.97
CA GLN A 247 14.40 17.41 3.23
C GLN A 247 13.15 17.30 2.33
N ASP A 248 12.38 18.37 2.21
CA ASP A 248 11.21 18.42 1.34
C ASP A 248 11.60 18.32 -0.14
N ALA A 249 12.73 18.91 -0.56
CA ALA A 249 13.24 18.79 -1.93
C ALA A 249 13.57 17.33 -2.30
N VAL A 250 14.21 16.60 -1.38
CA VAL A 250 14.47 15.16 -1.57
C VAL A 250 13.16 14.37 -1.65
N LEU A 251 12.24 14.63 -0.71
CA LEU A 251 10.95 13.93 -0.66
C LEU A 251 10.11 14.18 -1.93
N GLU A 252 10.01 15.43 -2.38
CA GLU A 252 9.23 15.80 -3.57
C GLU A 252 9.84 15.25 -4.86
N ALA A 253 11.17 15.19 -4.97
CA ALA A 253 11.84 14.51 -6.08
C ALA A 253 11.53 13.00 -6.09
N MET A 254 11.43 12.37 -4.91
CA MET A 254 11.17 10.94 -4.78
C MET A 254 9.69 10.57 -4.94
N LEU A 255 8.76 11.45 -4.59
CA LEU A 255 7.32 11.17 -4.64
C LEU A 255 6.67 11.67 -5.94
N ASN A 256 6.46 10.77 -6.88
CA ASN A 256 5.72 11.04 -8.13
C ASN A 256 4.24 11.41 -7.89
N GLY A 257 3.71 11.15 -6.69
CA GLY A 257 2.28 11.09 -6.38
C GLY A 257 1.43 12.32 -6.69
N THR A 258 2.05 13.49 -6.84
CA THR A 258 1.32 14.75 -7.08
C THR A 258 1.20 15.11 -8.57
N PHE A 259 2.22 14.79 -9.37
CA PHE A 259 2.31 15.30 -10.75
C PHE A 259 2.53 14.22 -11.80
N ASN A 260 3.35 13.20 -11.50
CA ASN A 260 3.86 12.29 -12.52
C ASN A 260 3.40 10.84 -12.35
N ASN A 261 2.35 10.60 -11.55
CA ASN A 261 1.76 9.27 -11.34
C ASN A 261 0.53 8.99 -12.23
N LYS A 262 0.24 9.86 -13.20
CA LYS A 262 -0.94 9.81 -14.06
C LYS A 262 -0.56 10.15 -15.49
N ALA A 263 -1.41 9.69 -16.41
CA ALA A 263 -1.37 10.09 -17.81
C ALA A 263 -1.32 11.63 -17.96
N THR A 264 -0.65 12.08 -19.00
CA THR A 264 -0.72 13.45 -19.49
C THR A 264 -2.06 13.71 -20.16
N GLU A 265 -2.43 14.98 -20.24
CA GLU A 265 -3.58 15.45 -21.01
C GLU A 265 -3.54 15.00 -22.48
N PHE A 266 -2.34 14.70 -23.02
CA PHE A 266 -2.11 14.22 -24.38
C PHE A 266 -2.17 12.68 -24.52
N GLU A 267 -2.33 11.97 -23.40
CA GLU A 267 -2.48 10.51 -23.34
C GLU A 267 -3.94 10.06 -23.28
N ALA A 268 -4.90 11.00 -23.32
CA ALA A 268 -6.32 10.71 -23.35
C ALA A 268 -6.75 9.99 -24.67
N PRO A 269 -7.71 9.05 -24.62
CA PRO A 269 -8.20 8.33 -25.81
C PRO A 269 -8.80 9.25 -26.88
N GLU A 270 -9.41 10.36 -26.46
CA GLU A 270 -10.06 11.35 -27.33
C GLU A 270 -9.09 12.04 -28.29
N LEU A 271 -7.79 12.00 -27.97
CA LEU A 271 -6.70 12.60 -28.74
C LEU A 271 -5.97 11.61 -29.65
N GLU A 272 -6.45 10.38 -29.81
CA GLU A 272 -5.93 9.41 -30.79
C GLU A 272 -6.00 9.91 -32.25
N LYS A 273 -6.77 10.97 -32.50
CA LYS A 273 -6.87 11.64 -33.81
C LYS A 273 -5.68 12.55 -34.12
N LEU A 274 -4.82 12.85 -33.14
CA LEU A 274 -3.59 13.62 -33.38
C LEU A 274 -2.58 12.81 -34.19
N ASN A 275 -1.73 13.52 -34.93
CA ASN A 275 -0.57 12.91 -35.56
C ASN A 275 0.29 12.19 -34.49
N PRO A 276 0.69 10.91 -34.69
CA PRO A 276 1.43 10.14 -33.68
C PRO A 276 2.72 10.81 -33.20
N ALA A 277 3.51 11.39 -34.10
CA ALA A 277 4.77 12.07 -33.75
C ALA A 277 4.51 13.36 -32.96
N LEU A 278 3.47 14.12 -33.33
CA LEU A 278 3.07 15.31 -32.58
C LEU A 278 2.58 14.95 -31.17
N ARG A 279 1.84 13.85 -31.04
CA ARG A 279 1.36 13.34 -29.75
C ARG A 279 2.53 12.93 -28.87
N GLU A 280 3.47 12.14 -29.39
CA GLU A 280 4.67 11.72 -28.65
C GLU A 280 5.48 12.92 -28.15
N TYR A 281 5.73 13.90 -29.03
CA TYR A 281 6.39 15.15 -28.66
C TYR A 281 5.66 15.91 -27.54
N ALA A 282 4.33 16.03 -27.62
CA ALA A 282 3.54 16.71 -26.60
C ALA A 282 3.57 15.99 -25.24
N ILE A 283 3.51 14.65 -25.25
CA ILE A 283 3.63 13.81 -24.05
C ILE A 283 4.99 14.01 -23.40
N GLU A 284 6.07 13.96 -24.18
CA GLU A 284 7.43 14.16 -23.70
C GLU A 284 7.57 15.52 -23.01
N LYS A 285 7.08 16.59 -23.65
CA LYS A 285 7.10 17.95 -23.08
C LYS A 285 6.29 18.08 -21.81
N ALA A 286 5.09 17.49 -21.76
CA ALA A 286 4.25 17.52 -20.57
C ALA A 286 4.89 16.76 -19.38
N ARG A 287 5.48 15.59 -19.64
CA ARG A 287 6.19 14.81 -18.62
C ARG A 287 7.46 15.52 -18.15
N ALA A 288 8.21 16.14 -19.05
CA ALA A 288 9.39 16.95 -18.70
C ALA A 288 9.02 18.11 -17.76
N LEU A 289 7.96 18.87 -18.09
CA LEU A 289 7.49 19.95 -17.23
C LEU A 289 7.07 19.45 -15.84
N ARG A 290 6.37 18.30 -15.75
CA ARG A 290 6.01 17.69 -14.46
C ARG A 290 7.24 17.32 -13.64
N ALA A 291 8.28 16.78 -14.27
CA ALA A 291 9.54 16.48 -13.59
C ALA A 291 10.27 17.74 -13.13
N GLU A 292 10.28 18.81 -13.94
CA GLU A 292 10.85 20.11 -13.55
C GLU A 292 10.14 20.73 -12.34
N LEU A 293 8.81 20.60 -12.27
CA LEU A 293 8.02 21.05 -11.12
C LEU A 293 8.36 20.24 -9.85
N MET A 294 8.55 18.93 -9.97
CA MET A 294 8.99 18.09 -8.84
C MET A 294 10.41 18.44 -8.36
N LEU A 295 11.26 18.95 -9.26
CA LEU A 295 12.62 19.41 -8.95
C LEU A 295 12.71 20.91 -8.67
N MET A 296 11.59 21.61 -8.54
CA MET A 296 11.55 23.09 -8.47
C MET A 296 12.44 23.64 -7.35
N LYS A 297 12.47 22.97 -6.19
CA LYS A 297 13.32 23.36 -5.05
C LYS A 297 14.82 23.34 -5.38
N PHE A 298 15.28 22.47 -6.26
CA PHE A 298 16.66 22.52 -6.75
C PHE A 298 16.83 23.47 -7.95
N ASN A 299 15.87 23.46 -8.88
CA ASN A 299 15.93 24.25 -10.11
C ASN A 299 16.02 25.77 -9.86
N ILE A 300 15.32 26.29 -8.86
CA ILE A 300 15.36 27.73 -8.56
C ILE A 300 16.75 28.20 -8.09
N LEU A 301 17.59 27.32 -7.55
CA LEU A 301 18.90 27.69 -7.01
C LEU A 301 19.89 28.09 -8.10
N ILE A 302 19.72 27.52 -9.30
CA ILE A 302 20.65 27.64 -10.42
C ILE A 302 20.04 28.33 -11.65
N ASN A 303 18.72 28.49 -11.73
CA ASN A 303 18.06 29.17 -12.83
C ASN A 303 17.75 30.63 -12.45
N PRO A 304 18.38 31.65 -13.08
CA PRO A 304 18.12 33.06 -12.76
C PRO A 304 16.73 33.55 -13.20
N GLU A 305 16.05 32.84 -14.12
CA GLU A 305 14.75 33.24 -14.66
C GLU A 305 13.57 32.84 -13.76
N LEU A 306 13.75 31.82 -12.92
CA LEU A 306 12.68 31.30 -12.06
C LEU A 306 12.57 32.09 -10.75
N PRO A 307 11.41 32.65 -10.37
CA PRO A 307 11.24 33.28 -9.06
C PRO A 307 11.40 32.28 -7.90
N SER A 308 12.03 32.68 -6.80
CA SER A 308 12.25 31.82 -5.62
C SER A 308 10.95 31.39 -4.93
N GLU A 309 9.88 32.16 -5.13
CA GLU A 309 8.54 31.93 -4.61
C GLU A 309 7.93 30.65 -5.17
N LEU A 310 8.35 30.21 -6.37
CA LEU A 310 7.83 29.01 -7.01
C LEU A 310 8.18 27.72 -6.25
N ALA A 311 9.24 27.74 -5.44
CA ALA A 311 9.69 26.57 -4.68
C ALA A 311 9.08 26.46 -3.27
N LEU A 312 8.22 27.40 -2.87
CA LEU A 312 7.72 27.53 -1.50
C LEU A 312 6.20 27.65 -1.50
N ASN A 313 5.54 26.95 -0.57
CA ASN A 313 4.13 27.20 -0.34
C ASN A 313 3.90 28.49 0.48
N LYS A 314 2.65 28.97 0.55
CA LYS A 314 2.29 30.21 1.27
C LYS A 314 2.73 30.24 2.76
N LYS A 315 2.85 29.09 3.41
CA LYS A 315 3.27 28.99 4.81
C LYS A 315 4.80 29.04 4.94
N GLU A 316 5.52 28.33 4.07
CA GLU A 316 6.98 28.32 3.99
C GLU A 316 7.56 29.67 3.55
N ALA A 317 6.91 30.34 2.59
CA ALA A 317 7.38 31.59 2.02
C ALA A 317 7.66 32.66 3.10
N LYS A 318 6.81 32.74 4.13
CA LYS A 318 6.99 33.72 5.23
C LYS A 318 8.24 33.50 6.07
N LYS A 319 8.73 32.25 6.17
CA LYS A 319 9.82 31.87 7.09
C LYS A 319 11.14 31.57 6.37
N THR A 320 11.08 31.12 5.12
CA THR A 320 12.25 30.53 4.44
C THR A 320 12.61 31.27 3.14
N GLN A 321 11.72 32.09 2.58
CA GLN A 321 11.98 32.79 1.30
C GLN A 321 13.19 33.73 1.34
N PRO A 322 13.41 34.56 2.39
CA PRO A 322 14.59 35.42 2.44
C PRO A 322 15.90 34.63 2.39
N GLU A 323 15.97 33.53 3.13
CA GLU A 323 17.12 32.65 3.21
C GLU A 323 17.37 31.96 1.87
N ILE A 324 16.34 31.40 1.23
CA ILE A 324 16.47 30.76 -0.08
C ILE A 324 16.87 31.78 -1.16
N THR A 325 16.35 33.01 -1.09
CA THR A 325 16.75 34.08 -2.01
C THR A 325 18.22 34.46 -1.81
N SER A 326 18.68 34.53 -0.57
CA SER A 326 20.08 34.79 -0.23
C SER A 326 20.98 33.66 -0.73
N PHE A 327 20.63 32.40 -0.42
CA PHE A 327 21.39 31.23 -0.85
C PHE A 327 21.45 31.13 -2.37
N ARG A 328 20.34 31.37 -3.07
CA ARG A 328 20.31 31.43 -4.54
C ARG A 328 21.26 32.48 -5.10
N LYS A 329 21.29 33.69 -4.54
CA LYS A 329 22.25 34.72 -4.96
C LYS A 329 23.69 34.29 -4.74
N PHE A 330 23.96 33.48 -3.71
CA PHE A 330 25.27 32.89 -3.45
C PHE A 330 25.62 31.77 -4.45
N MET A 331 24.63 30.92 -4.78
CA MET A 331 24.75 29.86 -5.79
C MET A 331 25.05 30.41 -7.18
N LEU A 332 24.36 31.48 -7.60
CA LEU A 332 24.56 32.10 -8.91
C LEU A 332 25.90 32.83 -9.07
N LYS A 333 26.68 32.98 -7.99
CA LYS A 333 28.05 33.51 -8.03
C LYS A 333 29.12 32.43 -8.18
N GLN A 334 28.73 31.15 -8.10
CA GLN A 334 29.67 30.04 -8.26
C GLN A 334 30.19 29.96 -9.71
N PRO A 335 31.33 29.28 -9.96
CA PRO A 335 31.84 29.07 -11.30
C PRO A 335 30.80 28.45 -12.24
N ILE A 336 30.82 28.86 -13.51
CA ILE A 336 29.84 28.40 -14.52
C ILE A 336 29.90 26.87 -14.65
N GLU A 337 31.08 26.29 -14.54
CA GLU A 337 31.32 24.85 -14.62
C GLU A 337 30.55 24.09 -13.53
N ALA A 338 30.55 24.61 -12.30
CA ALA A 338 29.82 24.01 -11.18
C ALA A 338 28.30 24.11 -11.38
N ILE A 339 27.82 25.24 -11.89
CA ILE A 339 26.40 25.42 -12.22
C ILE A 339 25.96 24.47 -13.34
N GLU A 340 26.78 24.28 -14.37
CA GLU A 340 26.50 23.34 -15.46
C GLU A 340 26.54 21.88 -15.01
N GLU A 341 27.43 21.51 -14.09
CA GLU A 341 27.43 20.16 -13.51
C GLU A 341 26.13 19.89 -12.73
N ILE A 342 25.68 20.84 -11.91
CA ILE A 342 24.40 20.75 -11.19
C ILE A 342 23.23 20.61 -12.19
N LYS A 343 23.21 21.41 -13.26
CA LYS A 343 22.19 21.30 -14.34
C LYS A 343 22.16 19.91 -14.96
N GLN A 344 23.32 19.33 -15.24
CA GLN A 344 23.40 17.98 -15.83
C GLN A 344 22.85 16.91 -14.87
N LYS A 345 23.11 17.01 -13.57
CA LYS A 345 22.52 16.08 -12.59
C LYS A 345 21.02 16.26 -12.47
N LEU A 346 20.52 17.49 -12.44
CA LEU A 346 19.09 17.77 -12.42
C LEU A 346 18.38 17.22 -13.66
N LYS A 347 19.01 17.30 -14.84
CA LYS A 347 18.50 16.66 -16.05
C LYS A 347 18.41 15.13 -15.91
N LYS A 348 19.46 14.46 -15.41
CA LYS A 348 19.43 13.00 -15.14
C LYS A 348 18.34 12.63 -14.14
N MET A 349 18.16 13.44 -13.09
CA MET A 349 17.10 13.25 -12.11
C MET A 349 15.71 13.39 -12.75
N ALA A 350 15.51 14.38 -13.63
CA ALA A 350 14.26 14.56 -14.37
C ALA A 350 13.94 13.35 -15.25
N ASP A 351 14.92 12.83 -16.00
CA ASP A 351 14.74 11.63 -16.82
C ASP A 351 14.30 10.41 -16.00
N LEU A 352 14.90 10.22 -14.80
CA LEU A 352 14.52 9.14 -13.88
C LEU A 352 13.13 9.33 -13.27
N ILE A 353 12.73 10.57 -12.98
CA ILE A 353 11.38 10.92 -12.52
C ILE A 353 10.35 10.61 -13.60
N ILE A 354 10.63 10.98 -14.86
CA ILE A 354 9.79 10.67 -16.02
C ILE A 354 9.59 9.16 -16.15
N GLN A 355 10.68 8.39 -16.18
CA GLN A 355 10.62 6.93 -16.29
C GLN A 355 9.86 6.29 -15.13
N SER A 356 10.09 6.76 -13.90
CA SER A 356 9.36 6.29 -12.73
C SER A 356 7.86 6.55 -12.88
N GLY A 357 7.47 7.70 -13.43
CA GLY A 357 6.07 8.06 -13.65
C GLY A 357 5.37 7.18 -14.70
N ILE A 358 6.06 6.82 -15.77
CA ILE A 358 5.57 5.86 -16.77
C ILE A 358 5.24 4.52 -16.11
N VAL A 359 6.12 4.02 -15.24
CA VAL A 359 5.90 2.76 -14.51
C VAL A 359 4.68 2.86 -13.59
N GLU A 360 4.51 3.97 -12.87
CA GLU A 360 3.35 4.15 -11.99
C GLU A 360 2.02 4.21 -12.74
N GLU A 361 1.99 4.90 -13.87
CA GLU A 361 0.80 4.97 -14.72
C GLU A 361 0.46 3.59 -15.31
N SER A 362 1.46 2.87 -15.82
CA SER A 362 1.28 1.51 -16.34
C SER A 362 0.71 0.58 -15.26
N SER A 363 1.24 0.65 -14.04
CA SER A 363 0.73 -0.10 -12.89
C SER A 363 -0.71 0.29 -12.50
N LEU A 364 -1.06 1.58 -12.58
CA LEU A 364 -2.43 2.05 -12.35
C LEU A 364 -3.41 1.51 -13.40
N LYS A 365 -3.02 1.49 -14.67
CA LYS A 365 -3.81 0.87 -15.76
C LYS A 365 -4.00 -0.62 -15.50
N LEU A 366 -2.91 -1.33 -15.17
CA LEU A 366 -2.96 -2.76 -14.86
C LEU A 366 -3.86 -3.06 -13.64
N SER A 367 -3.77 -2.26 -12.58
CA SER A 367 -4.64 -2.38 -11.41
C SER A 367 -6.11 -2.13 -11.75
N THR A 368 -6.38 -1.15 -12.62
CA THR A 368 -7.74 -0.83 -13.07
C THR A 368 -8.31 -1.96 -13.93
N GLN A 369 -7.52 -2.52 -14.83
CA GLN A 369 -7.86 -3.70 -15.62
C GLN A 369 -8.15 -4.90 -14.70
N LEU A 370 -7.27 -5.19 -13.74
CA LEU A 370 -7.47 -6.27 -12.78
C LEU A 370 -8.78 -6.10 -12.00
N ASN A 371 -9.05 -4.89 -11.50
CA ASN A 371 -10.31 -4.60 -10.79
C ASN A 371 -11.53 -4.85 -11.67
N HIS A 372 -11.46 -4.49 -12.96
CA HIS A 372 -12.53 -4.73 -13.92
C HIS A 372 -12.73 -6.22 -14.20
N GLU A 373 -11.64 -6.96 -14.45
CA GLU A 373 -11.66 -8.41 -14.67
C GLU A 373 -12.21 -9.17 -13.44
N LEU A 374 -11.79 -8.79 -12.23
CA LEU A 374 -12.31 -9.37 -10.98
C LEU A 374 -13.81 -9.06 -10.78
N SER A 375 -14.22 -7.81 -11.02
CA SER A 375 -15.61 -7.38 -10.84
C SER A 375 -16.56 -8.02 -11.86
N SER A 376 -16.08 -8.24 -13.08
CA SER A 376 -16.82 -8.92 -14.15
C SER A 376 -16.75 -10.45 -14.05
N LYS A 377 -16.01 -11.01 -13.07
CA LYS A 377 -15.76 -12.45 -12.91
C LYS A 377 -15.20 -13.07 -14.19
N ALA A 378 -14.19 -12.41 -14.77
CA ALA A 378 -13.55 -12.87 -16.00
C ALA A 378 -13.06 -14.32 -15.84
N PRO A 379 -13.26 -15.18 -16.87
CA PRO A 379 -12.86 -16.59 -16.80
C PRO A 379 -11.33 -16.78 -16.78
N VAL A 380 -10.59 -15.76 -17.21
CA VAL A 380 -9.12 -15.73 -17.22
C VAL A 380 -8.66 -14.36 -16.72
N ILE A 381 -7.72 -14.36 -15.77
CA ILE A 381 -7.07 -13.16 -15.23
C ILE A 381 -5.57 -13.41 -15.26
N MET A 382 -4.84 -12.56 -15.99
CA MET A 382 -3.37 -12.62 -16.06
C MET A 382 -2.79 -14.02 -16.37
N GLY A 383 -3.46 -14.78 -17.25
CA GLY A 383 -3.06 -16.14 -17.62
C GLY A 383 -3.50 -17.24 -16.66
N PHE A 384 -4.18 -16.90 -15.56
CA PHE A 384 -4.78 -17.87 -14.64
C PHE A 384 -6.29 -18.02 -14.90
N HIS A 385 -6.79 -19.24 -14.80
CA HIS A 385 -8.15 -19.62 -15.16
C HIS A 385 -9.02 -19.80 -13.91
N SER A 386 -10.21 -19.22 -13.92
CA SER A 386 -11.20 -19.32 -12.85
C SER A 386 -11.68 -20.76 -12.68
N PHE A 387 -11.64 -21.26 -11.45
CA PHE A 387 -12.18 -22.57 -11.12
C PHE A 387 -13.70 -22.61 -11.27
N GLN A 388 -14.41 -21.54 -10.87
CA GLN A 388 -15.85 -21.45 -11.10
C GLN A 388 -16.21 -21.50 -12.59
N ALA A 389 -15.46 -20.80 -13.45
CA ALA A 389 -15.68 -20.84 -14.90
C ALA A 389 -15.47 -22.25 -15.47
N LEU A 390 -14.40 -22.93 -15.02
CA LEU A 390 -14.12 -24.31 -15.40
C LEU A 390 -15.26 -25.26 -14.99
N LEU A 391 -15.72 -25.17 -13.75
CA LEU A 391 -16.86 -25.95 -13.25
C LEU A 391 -18.14 -25.65 -14.02
N HIS A 392 -18.40 -24.38 -14.33
CA HIS A 392 -19.58 -23.98 -15.10
C HIS A 392 -19.57 -24.61 -16.49
N ILE A 393 -18.44 -24.58 -17.20
CA ILE A 393 -18.29 -25.23 -18.51
C ILE A 393 -18.55 -26.74 -18.40
N GLN A 394 -18.04 -27.37 -17.35
CA GLN A 394 -18.21 -28.81 -17.17
C GLN A 394 -19.66 -29.20 -16.84
N LEU A 395 -20.32 -28.46 -15.95
CA LEU A 395 -21.72 -28.68 -15.61
C LEU A 395 -22.65 -28.39 -16.80
N ASP A 396 -22.33 -27.40 -17.63
CA ASP A 396 -23.11 -27.08 -18.83
C ASP A 396 -23.12 -28.23 -19.85
N LYS A 397 -22.01 -28.99 -19.94
CA LYS A 397 -21.91 -30.21 -20.77
C LYS A 397 -22.68 -31.39 -20.18
N GLN A 398 -22.83 -31.46 -18.86
CA GLN A 398 -23.46 -32.60 -18.17
C GLN A 398 -24.97 -32.45 -18.00
N LEU A 399 -25.47 -31.22 -17.84
CA LEU A 399 -26.86 -30.96 -17.49
C LEU A 399 -27.73 -30.68 -18.72
N THR A 400 -28.95 -31.21 -18.69
CA THR A 400 -29.98 -30.93 -19.69
C THR A 400 -30.44 -29.47 -19.63
N SER A 401 -30.90 -28.90 -20.74
CA SER A 401 -31.25 -27.47 -20.86
C SER A 401 -32.20 -26.95 -19.77
N ASN A 402 -33.15 -27.77 -19.33
CA ASN A 402 -34.11 -27.46 -18.26
C ASN A 402 -33.52 -27.45 -16.83
N LYS A 403 -32.25 -27.78 -16.66
CA LYS A 403 -31.53 -27.79 -15.36
C LYS A 403 -30.35 -26.83 -15.34
N LYS A 404 -30.07 -26.14 -16.45
CA LYS A 404 -28.95 -25.21 -16.57
C LYS A 404 -29.08 -23.99 -15.65
N GLU A 405 -30.30 -23.62 -15.28
CA GLU A 405 -30.58 -22.56 -14.29
C GLU A 405 -29.96 -22.84 -12.90
N LEU A 406 -29.67 -24.11 -12.58
CA LEU A 406 -29.08 -24.51 -11.29
C LEU A 406 -27.55 -24.40 -11.27
N ILE A 407 -26.91 -24.23 -12.43
CA ILE A 407 -25.44 -24.25 -12.54
C ILE A 407 -24.79 -23.18 -11.64
N PRO A 408 -25.24 -21.91 -11.61
CA PRO A 408 -24.59 -20.89 -10.79
C PRO A 408 -24.58 -21.22 -9.28
N ASP A 409 -25.68 -21.77 -8.75
CA ASP A 409 -25.80 -22.17 -7.34
C ASP A 409 -24.88 -23.37 -7.03
N ILE A 410 -24.90 -24.39 -7.89
CA ILE A 410 -24.06 -25.58 -7.74
C ILE A 410 -22.58 -25.18 -7.80
N THR A 411 -22.17 -24.38 -8.79
CA THR A 411 -20.80 -23.89 -8.94
C THR A 411 -20.33 -23.14 -7.69
N THR A 412 -21.17 -22.27 -7.13
CA THR A 412 -20.84 -21.51 -5.91
C THR A 412 -20.65 -22.44 -4.71
N LYS A 413 -21.53 -23.42 -4.52
CA LYS A 413 -21.45 -24.40 -3.42
C LYS A 413 -20.20 -25.27 -3.53
N VAL A 414 -19.94 -25.81 -4.72
CA VAL A 414 -18.78 -26.67 -4.98
C VAL A 414 -17.47 -25.90 -4.84
N ALA A 415 -17.39 -24.66 -5.34
CA ALA A 415 -16.22 -23.80 -5.18
C ALA A 415 -15.91 -23.52 -3.70
N LYS A 416 -16.93 -23.18 -2.90
CA LYS A 416 -16.76 -22.98 -1.45
C LYS A 416 -16.25 -24.22 -0.73
N GLU A 417 -16.84 -25.38 -1.01
CA GLU A 417 -16.40 -26.66 -0.43
C GLU A 417 -14.94 -26.96 -0.80
N THR A 418 -14.58 -26.75 -2.06
CA THR A 418 -13.22 -26.93 -2.56
C THR A 418 -12.22 -26.00 -1.87
N ILE A 419 -12.57 -24.72 -1.70
CA ILE A 419 -11.76 -23.74 -0.96
C ILE A 419 -11.54 -24.18 0.50
N ILE A 420 -12.58 -24.72 1.14
CA ILE A 420 -12.49 -25.20 2.53
C ILE A 420 -11.50 -26.36 2.63
N GLN A 421 -11.61 -27.35 1.75
CA GLN A 421 -10.71 -28.52 1.75
C GLN A 421 -9.26 -28.15 1.38
N ILE A 422 -9.05 -27.27 0.41
CA ILE A 422 -7.70 -26.77 0.06
C ILE A 422 -7.06 -26.16 1.31
N ASN A 423 -7.76 -25.27 2.02
CA ASN A 423 -7.23 -24.64 3.23
C ASN A 423 -7.02 -25.59 4.42
N GLN A 424 -7.80 -26.67 4.50
CA GLN A 424 -7.60 -27.70 5.53
C GLN A 424 -6.37 -28.55 5.24
N THR A 425 -6.06 -28.76 3.96
CA THR A 425 -4.95 -29.62 3.53
C THR A 425 -3.62 -28.86 3.46
N PHE A 426 -3.64 -27.65 2.88
CA PHE A 426 -2.45 -26.85 2.64
C PHE A 426 -2.35 -25.74 3.69
N GLY A 427 -1.38 -25.88 4.60
CA GLY A 427 -1.02 -24.83 5.54
C GLY A 427 -0.17 -23.72 4.91
N THR A 428 0.23 -22.74 5.73
CA THR A 428 1.05 -21.60 5.30
C THR A 428 2.44 -21.98 4.77
N SER A 429 2.92 -23.19 5.06
CA SER A 429 4.21 -23.70 4.57
C SER A 429 4.30 -23.87 3.06
N HIS A 430 3.16 -23.90 2.35
CA HIS A 430 3.10 -24.05 0.89
C HIS A 430 2.72 -22.76 0.15
N SER A 431 2.75 -21.59 0.82
CA SER A 431 2.26 -20.31 0.29
C SER A 431 2.95 -19.84 -1.00
N GLN A 432 4.18 -20.31 -1.24
CA GLN A 432 4.93 -20.01 -2.47
C GLN A 432 4.34 -20.70 -3.71
N TYR A 433 3.57 -21.78 -3.54
CA TYR A 433 2.98 -22.56 -4.62
C TYR A 433 1.45 -22.43 -4.67
N ILE A 434 0.81 -22.42 -3.49
CA ILE A 434 -0.63 -22.36 -3.34
C ILE A 434 -0.96 -21.15 -2.46
N ALA A 435 -1.62 -20.15 -3.03
CA ALA A 435 -2.05 -18.99 -2.28
C ALA A 435 -3.01 -19.38 -1.14
N PRO A 436 -2.85 -18.82 0.08
CA PRO A 436 -3.85 -18.96 1.12
C PRO A 436 -5.20 -18.40 0.64
N LEU A 437 -6.27 -19.16 0.85
CA LEU A 437 -7.63 -18.78 0.47
C LEU A 437 -8.43 -18.41 1.73
N SER A 438 -9.17 -17.31 1.69
CA SER A 438 -10.08 -16.92 2.75
C SER A 438 -11.40 -17.65 2.63
N LYS A 439 -11.76 -18.43 3.66
CA LYS A 439 -13.07 -19.12 3.74
C LYS A 439 -14.27 -18.16 3.79
N VAL A 440 -14.02 -16.88 4.12
CA VAL A 440 -15.06 -15.86 4.32
C VAL A 440 -15.17 -14.94 3.10
N VAL A 441 -14.04 -14.61 2.47
CA VAL A 441 -13.95 -13.56 1.44
C VAL A 441 -13.84 -14.16 0.04
N ASP A 442 -13.12 -15.26 -0.13
CA ASP A 442 -12.90 -15.85 -1.45
C ASP A 442 -14.12 -16.70 -1.84
N SER A 443 -14.72 -16.34 -2.97
CA SER A 443 -15.77 -17.15 -3.61
C SER A 443 -15.22 -18.00 -4.75
N ASP A 444 -14.04 -17.68 -5.26
CA ASP A 444 -13.38 -18.35 -6.38
C ASP A 444 -11.86 -18.38 -6.16
N PHE A 445 -11.17 -19.20 -6.93
CA PHE A 445 -9.73 -19.26 -7.02
C PHE A 445 -9.29 -19.54 -8.45
N TYR A 446 -8.03 -19.26 -8.75
CA TYR A 446 -7.53 -19.30 -10.11
C TYR A 446 -6.32 -20.22 -10.23
N LEU A 447 -6.30 -21.03 -11.27
CA LEU A 447 -5.25 -22.01 -11.55
C LEU A 447 -4.39 -21.56 -12.72
N CYS A 448 -3.09 -21.90 -12.71
CA CYS A 448 -2.27 -21.72 -13.91
C CYS A 448 -2.90 -22.46 -15.11
N LYS A 449 -2.64 -22.00 -16.32
CA LYS A 449 -3.27 -22.52 -17.54
C LYS A 449 -3.11 -24.03 -17.68
N GLU A 450 -1.87 -24.53 -17.59
CA GLU A 450 -1.56 -25.95 -17.72
C GLU A 450 -2.30 -26.77 -16.67
N GLY A 451 -2.32 -26.28 -15.42
CA GLY A 451 -3.03 -26.94 -14.33
C GLY A 451 -4.55 -26.93 -14.50
N ALA A 452 -5.12 -25.85 -15.01
CA ALA A 452 -6.54 -25.75 -15.30
C ALA A 452 -6.97 -26.71 -16.43
N GLU A 453 -6.16 -26.83 -17.48
CA GLU A 453 -6.41 -27.75 -18.60
C GLU A 453 -6.38 -29.22 -18.15
N GLN A 454 -5.37 -29.61 -17.37
CA GLN A 454 -5.26 -30.97 -16.82
C GLN A 454 -6.40 -31.27 -15.85
N LEU A 455 -6.67 -30.36 -14.92
CA LEU A 455 -7.76 -30.52 -13.96
C LEU A 455 -9.12 -30.62 -14.66
N ALA A 456 -9.35 -29.87 -15.75
CA ALA A 456 -10.61 -29.95 -16.49
C ALA A 456 -10.88 -31.36 -17.04
N VAL A 457 -9.85 -32.08 -17.49
CA VAL A 457 -9.96 -33.47 -17.95
C VAL A 457 -10.33 -34.38 -16.78
N GLU A 458 -9.62 -34.22 -15.66
CA GLU A 458 -9.83 -35.01 -14.44
C GLU A 458 -11.22 -34.81 -13.82
N LEU A 459 -11.71 -33.57 -13.78
CA LEU A 459 -13.06 -33.27 -13.28
C LEU A 459 -14.15 -33.75 -14.23
N ALA A 460 -13.82 -34.02 -15.50
CA ALA A 460 -14.81 -34.46 -16.46
C ALA A 460 -15.35 -35.88 -16.18
N GLU A 461 -14.59 -36.68 -15.43
CA GLU A 461 -14.96 -38.03 -15.02
C GLU A 461 -16.03 -38.02 -13.91
N ILE A 462 -16.14 -36.94 -13.14
CA ILE A 462 -17.06 -36.79 -12.01
C ILE A 462 -18.41 -36.29 -12.53
N LYS A 463 -19.46 -37.11 -12.36
CA LYS A 463 -20.80 -36.85 -12.91
C LYS A 463 -21.83 -36.47 -11.85
N LEU A 464 -22.54 -35.35 -12.06
CA LEU A 464 -23.68 -34.95 -11.23
C LEU A 464 -25.00 -35.54 -11.76
N LYS A 465 -25.55 -36.54 -11.06
CA LYS A 465 -26.78 -37.25 -11.51
C LYS A 465 -28.09 -36.54 -11.12
N HIS A 466 -28.15 -35.93 -9.93
CA HIS A 466 -29.37 -35.32 -9.38
C HIS A 466 -29.10 -33.89 -8.88
N PRO A 467 -29.09 -32.88 -9.77
CA PRO A 467 -28.74 -31.50 -9.41
C PRO A 467 -29.77 -30.78 -8.53
N LYS A 468 -30.98 -31.34 -8.38
CA LYS A 468 -32.02 -30.82 -7.47
C LYS A 468 -31.94 -31.37 -6.04
N ASP A 469 -31.17 -32.45 -5.85
CA ASP A 469 -31.01 -33.08 -4.53
C ASP A 469 -29.77 -32.51 -3.86
N GLU A 470 -29.98 -31.73 -2.80
CA GLU A 470 -28.92 -31.06 -2.05
C GLU A 470 -27.87 -32.04 -1.50
N LYS A 471 -28.25 -33.24 -1.06
CA LYS A 471 -27.29 -34.25 -0.57
C LYS A 471 -26.41 -34.76 -1.70
N LYS A 472 -26.93 -34.85 -2.93
CA LYS A 472 -26.16 -35.27 -4.10
C LYS A 472 -25.25 -34.16 -4.61
N VAL A 473 -25.68 -32.90 -4.51
CA VAL A 473 -24.82 -31.73 -4.79
C VAL A 473 -23.68 -31.65 -3.78
N LEU A 474 -23.94 -31.89 -2.49
CA LEU A 474 -22.89 -31.94 -1.46
C LEU A 474 -21.89 -33.07 -1.73
N ALA A 475 -22.36 -34.28 -2.03
CA ALA A 475 -21.49 -35.41 -2.35
C ALA A 475 -20.65 -35.16 -3.61
N TYR A 476 -21.23 -34.50 -4.61
CA TYR A 476 -20.49 -34.04 -5.79
C TYR A 476 -19.43 -32.99 -5.42
N GLY A 477 -19.78 -32.03 -4.55
CA GLY A 477 -18.85 -31.03 -4.03
C GLY A 477 -17.63 -31.65 -3.34
N HIS A 478 -17.83 -32.62 -2.44
CA HIS A 478 -16.72 -33.34 -1.80
C HIS A 478 -15.87 -34.11 -2.81
N ALA A 479 -16.48 -34.83 -3.76
CA ALA A 479 -15.72 -35.58 -4.77
C ALA A 479 -14.87 -34.68 -5.67
N ILE A 480 -15.39 -33.50 -6.06
CA ILE A 480 -14.64 -32.49 -6.81
C ILE A 480 -13.50 -31.96 -5.93
N ALA A 481 -13.78 -31.60 -4.68
CA ALA A 481 -12.80 -31.03 -3.77
C ALA A 481 -11.64 -32.00 -3.50
N ASP A 482 -11.93 -33.28 -3.24
CA ASP A 482 -10.93 -34.33 -3.02
C ASP A 482 -10.02 -34.49 -4.25
N LYS A 483 -10.60 -34.41 -5.46
CA LYS A 483 -9.86 -34.49 -6.72
C LYS A 483 -8.94 -33.29 -6.92
N VAL A 484 -9.43 -32.08 -6.65
CA VAL A 484 -8.63 -30.84 -6.72
C VAL A 484 -7.47 -30.88 -5.74
N VAL A 485 -7.71 -31.31 -4.49
CA VAL A 485 -6.66 -31.43 -3.48
C VAL A 485 -5.61 -32.46 -3.91
N SER A 486 -6.04 -33.64 -4.38
CA SER A 486 -5.14 -34.68 -4.86
C SER A 486 -4.29 -34.20 -6.05
N PHE A 487 -4.91 -33.47 -6.98
CA PHE A 487 -4.22 -32.85 -8.10
C PHE A 487 -3.14 -31.85 -7.64
N LEU A 488 -3.48 -30.94 -6.73
CA LEU A 488 -2.53 -29.96 -6.18
C LEU A 488 -1.38 -30.61 -5.40
N GLN A 489 -1.67 -31.69 -4.65
CA GLN A 489 -0.64 -32.48 -3.96
C GLN A 489 0.31 -33.14 -4.95
N HIS A 490 -0.20 -33.68 -6.06
CA HIS A 490 0.62 -34.28 -7.10
C HIS A 490 1.51 -33.23 -7.78
N GLN A 491 0.96 -32.07 -8.16
CA GLN A 491 1.73 -30.96 -8.74
C GLN A 491 2.86 -30.49 -7.81
N LEU A 492 2.58 -30.34 -6.51
CA LEU A 492 3.60 -30.02 -5.51
C LEU A 492 4.68 -31.10 -5.44
N HIS A 493 4.28 -32.37 -5.41
CA HIS A 493 5.19 -33.49 -5.33
C HIS A 493 6.02 -33.66 -6.60
N GLU A 494 5.58 -33.23 -7.79
CA GLU A 494 6.42 -33.29 -9.00
C GLU A 494 7.37 -32.07 -9.10
N TYR A 495 6.94 -30.92 -8.59
CA TYR A 495 7.73 -29.69 -8.68
C TYR A 495 8.89 -29.64 -7.66
N ILE A 496 8.64 -30.04 -6.41
CA ILE A 496 9.65 -30.00 -5.32
C ILE A 496 10.88 -30.92 -5.55
N PRO A 497 10.76 -32.16 -6.08
CA PRO A 497 11.90 -33.03 -6.38
C PRO A 497 12.87 -32.45 -7.40
N THR A 498 12.44 -31.45 -8.19
CA THR A 498 13.25 -30.87 -9.25
C THR A 498 14.13 -29.70 -8.74
N GLN A 499 13.81 -29.10 -7.59
CA GLN A 499 14.59 -27.99 -7.01
C GLN A 499 15.63 -28.44 -5.97
N GLU A 500 15.53 -29.65 -5.42
CA GLU A 500 16.47 -30.18 -4.40
C GLU A 500 17.57 -31.10 -4.95
N GLN A 501 17.95 -31.01 -6.23
CA GLN A 501 19.25 -31.54 -6.67
C GLN A 501 20.33 -30.46 -6.49
N PRO A 502 21.19 -30.56 -5.46
CA PRO A 502 22.36 -29.68 -5.39
C PRO A 502 23.27 -29.97 -6.58
N GLU A 503 23.84 -28.91 -7.16
CA GLU A 503 24.85 -28.89 -8.23
C GLU A 503 26.16 -29.66 -7.89
N ALA A 504 26.17 -30.55 -6.89
CA ALA A 504 27.32 -31.35 -6.48
C ALA A 504 27.56 -32.59 -7.37
N SER A 505 26.72 -32.90 -8.35
CA SER A 505 26.90 -34.09 -9.22
C SER A 505 27.32 -33.80 -10.66
N ARG A 506 27.75 -32.56 -10.98
CA ARG A 506 28.34 -32.21 -12.30
C ARG A 506 29.84 -31.96 -12.27
N MET A 507 30.54 -32.42 -11.23
CA MET A 507 32.01 -32.55 -11.23
C MET A 507 32.43 -33.97 -10.81
N SER A 508 31.96 -34.98 -11.54
CA SER A 508 32.67 -36.25 -11.67
C SER A 508 32.19 -37.02 -12.90
N MET A 509 32.67 -36.61 -14.07
CA MET A 509 33.16 -37.49 -15.14
C MET A 509 33.99 -36.66 -16.12
#